data_AF-A0A257USH8-F1
#
_entry.id   AF-A0A257USH8-F1
#
_cell.length_a   1.000
_cell.length_b   1.000
_cell.length_c   1.000
_cell.angle_alpha   90.00
_cell.angle_beta   90.00
_cell.angle_gamma   90.00
#
_symmetry.space_group_name_H-M   'P 1'
#
loop_
_entity.id
_entity.type
_entity.pdbx_description
1 polymer ?
#
loop_
_entity_poly.entity_id
_entity_poly.type
_entity_poly.pdbx_seq_one_letter_code
_entity_poly.pdbx_strand_id
1 'polypeptide(L)'
;MLAPVCAHAQAQDQKDQATQLRKDINELEKRLDKVERKSALDRVRFSGDYRFEAHSIQASIPDHYDGMKLQNGLVNTIFYYGATGQLPAGLAEVNQFVASHYGDYLYFTNNLTFAQLKQYMGSFPAPMQAGLMQMLMPAAYTKGYDVNNSLLYTNRLRLNFDADVADNVKFAG
;
A
#
# COMPACT_ATOMS: atom_id res chain seq x y z
N MET A 1 -88.25 -15.50 -25.36
CA MET A 1 -86.85 -15.32 -25.81
C MET A 1 -85.94 -15.21 -24.58
N LEU A 2 -85.51 -16.33 -23.98
CA LEU A 2 -84.81 -16.34 -22.67
C LEU A 2 -83.38 -16.93 -22.72
N ALA A 3 -82.72 -16.85 -23.88
CA ALA A 3 -81.40 -17.46 -24.10
C ALA A 3 -80.16 -16.55 -23.91
N PRO A 4 -80.20 -15.20 -24.00
CA PRO A 4 -78.96 -14.42 -24.00
C PRO A 4 -78.37 -14.14 -22.60
N VAL A 5 -79.18 -14.20 -21.53
CA VAL A 5 -78.76 -13.77 -20.18
C VAL A 5 -77.87 -14.82 -19.49
N CYS A 6 -78.17 -16.11 -19.64
CA CYS A 6 -77.38 -17.20 -19.03
C CYS A 6 -75.97 -17.31 -19.65
N ALA A 7 -75.81 -17.00 -20.94
CA ALA A 7 -74.51 -17.02 -21.62
C ALA A 7 -73.59 -15.87 -21.17
N HIS A 8 -74.15 -14.70 -20.82
CA HIS A 8 -73.37 -13.55 -20.32
C HIS A 8 -72.93 -13.76 -18.85
N ALA A 9 -73.77 -14.39 -18.03
CA ALA A 9 -73.42 -14.74 -16.66
C ALA A 9 -72.26 -15.76 -16.60
N GLN A 10 -72.29 -16.80 -17.45
CA GLN A 10 -71.18 -17.76 -17.56
C GLN A 10 -69.90 -17.12 -18.12
N ALA A 11 -70.01 -16.15 -19.03
CA ALA A 11 -68.87 -15.41 -19.58
C ALA A 11 -68.27 -14.38 -18.59
N GLN A 12 -69.07 -13.80 -17.70
CA GLN A 12 -68.58 -12.92 -16.62
C GLN A 12 -67.91 -13.73 -15.51
N ASP A 13 -68.51 -14.84 -15.09
CA ASP A 13 -67.94 -15.74 -14.08
C ASP A 13 -66.59 -16.34 -14.55
N GLN A 14 -66.49 -16.70 -15.83
CA GLN A 14 -65.21 -17.10 -16.45
C GLN A 14 -64.15 -15.99 -16.48
N LYS A 15 -64.55 -14.73 -16.69
CA LYS A 15 -63.64 -13.57 -16.65
C LYS A 15 -63.18 -13.26 -15.23
N ASP A 16 -64.06 -13.40 -14.26
CA ASP A 16 -63.76 -13.20 -12.85
C ASP A 16 -62.83 -14.31 -12.34
N GLN A 17 -63.09 -15.56 -12.72
CA GLN A 17 -62.18 -16.70 -12.47
C GLN A 17 -60.82 -16.53 -13.16
N ALA A 18 -60.78 -16.05 -14.41
CA ALA A 18 -59.52 -15.76 -15.09
C ALA A 18 -58.75 -14.61 -14.42
N THR A 19 -59.45 -13.63 -13.85
CA THR A 19 -58.84 -12.51 -13.12
C THR A 19 -58.34 -12.95 -11.76
N GLN A 20 -59.08 -13.79 -11.06
CA GLN A 20 -58.68 -14.39 -9.79
C GLN A 20 -57.46 -15.29 -9.98
N LEU A 21 -57.47 -16.14 -11.00
CA LEU A 21 -56.34 -17.00 -11.35
C LEU A 21 -55.07 -16.18 -11.65
N ARG A 22 -55.18 -15.05 -12.35
CA ARG A 22 -54.05 -14.14 -12.59
C ARG A 22 -53.52 -13.53 -11.29
N LYS A 23 -54.38 -13.20 -10.32
CA LYS A 23 -53.95 -12.70 -9.01
C LYS A 23 -53.22 -13.79 -8.22
N ASP A 24 -53.77 -15.00 -8.22
CA ASP A 24 -53.20 -16.14 -7.52
C ASP A 24 -51.82 -16.52 -8.11
N ILE A 25 -51.67 -16.49 -9.45
CA ILE A 25 -50.36 -16.68 -10.12
C ILE A 25 -49.35 -15.61 -9.68
N ASN A 26 -49.73 -14.34 -9.69
CA ASN A 26 -48.84 -13.25 -9.25
C ASN A 26 -48.47 -13.36 -7.76
N GLU A 27 -49.37 -13.87 -6.92
CA GLU A 27 -49.08 -14.10 -5.51
C GLU A 27 -48.11 -15.28 -5.33
N LEU A 28 -48.31 -16.36 -6.09
CA LEU A 28 -47.41 -17.52 -6.11
C LEU A 28 -46.01 -17.14 -6.57
N GLU A 29 -45.88 -16.34 -7.64
CA GLU A 29 -44.60 -15.82 -8.12
C GLU A 29 -43.88 -14.99 -7.03
N LYS A 30 -44.57 -14.05 -6.38
CA LYS A 30 -43.98 -13.26 -5.29
C LYS A 30 -43.51 -14.11 -4.12
N ARG A 31 -44.23 -15.18 -3.80
CA ARG A 31 -43.85 -16.11 -2.72
C ARG A 31 -42.66 -16.97 -3.13
N LEU A 32 -42.62 -17.41 -4.38
CA LEU A 32 -41.50 -18.16 -4.94
C LEU A 32 -40.23 -17.30 -4.94
N ASP A 33 -40.28 -16.09 -5.48
CA ASP A 33 -39.17 -15.13 -5.49
C ASP A 33 -38.59 -14.89 -4.09
N LYS A 34 -39.48 -14.76 -3.09
CA LYS A 34 -39.08 -14.55 -1.70
C LYS A 34 -38.35 -15.77 -1.13
N VAL A 35 -38.81 -16.98 -1.47
CA VAL A 35 -38.19 -18.24 -1.01
C VAL A 35 -36.87 -18.48 -1.74
N GLU A 36 -36.80 -18.23 -3.05
CA GLU A 36 -35.58 -18.36 -3.84
C GLU A 36 -34.51 -17.38 -3.39
N ARG A 37 -34.87 -16.11 -3.17
CA ARG A 37 -33.95 -15.11 -2.63
C ARG A 37 -33.46 -15.48 -1.23
N LYS A 38 -34.34 -16.00 -0.37
CA LYS A 38 -33.95 -16.46 0.97
C LYS A 38 -33.00 -17.66 0.89
N SER A 39 -33.29 -18.64 0.04
CA SER A 39 -32.42 -19.81 -0.17
C SER A 39 -31.06 -19.41 -0.76
N ALA A 40 -31.04 -18.48 -1.71
CA ALA A 40 -29.79 -17.96 -2.28
C ALA A 40 -28.95 -17.21 -1.24
N LEU A 41 -29.59 -16.39 -0.38
CA LEU A 41 -28.91 -15.68 0.70
C LEU A 41 -28.43 -16.63 1.81
N ASP A 42 -29.21 -17.64 2.17
CA ASP A 42 -28.84 -18.64 3.18
C ASP A 42 -27.65 -19.51 2.71
N ARG A 43 -27.43 -19.63 1.39
CA ARG A 43 -26.25 -20.31 0.81
C ARG A 43 -24.98 -19.48 0.89
N VAL A 44 -25.06 -18.16 1.01
CA VAL A 44 -23.89 -17.27 1.11
C VAL A 44 -23.55 -17.04 2.58
N ARG A 45 -22.50 -17.72 3.06
CA ARG A 45 -21.94 -17.52 4.39
C ARG A 45 -20.89 -16.42 4.35
N PHE A 46 -21.13 -15.36 5.09
CA PHE A 46 -20.15 -14.32 5.36
C PHE A 46 -19.45 -14.68 6.66
N SER A 47 -18.14 -14.90 6.61
CA SER A 47 -17.31 -15.06 7.81
C SER A 47 -16.12 -14.13 7.75
N GLY A 48 -15.43 -13.91 8.87
CA GLY A 48 -14.27 -13.04 8.88
C GLY A 48 -13.48 -13.13 10.17
N ASP A 49 -12.20 -12.78 10.07
CA ASP A 49 -11.27 -12.70 11.18
C ASP A 49 -10.79 -11.24 11.31
N TYR A 50 -10.92 -10.68 12.51
CA TYR A 50 -10.45 -9.34 12.83
C TYR A 50 -9.33 -9.43 13.84
N ARG A 51 -8.13 -9.03 13.41
CA ARG A 51 -6.94 -8.98 14.26
C ARG A 51 -6.54 -7.55 14.56
N PHE A 52 -6.35 -7.30 15.84
CA PHE A 52 -5.86 -6.05 16.38
C PHE A 52 -4.52 -6.34 17.07
N GLU A 53 -3.46 -5.71 16.57
CA GLU A 53 -2.14 -5.77 17.20
C GLU A 53 -1.71 -4.35 17.55
N ALA A 54 -1.39 -4.14 18.84
CA ALA A 54 -0.81 -2.91 19.35
C ALA A 54 0.67 -3.19 19.66
N HIS A 55 1.56 -2.65 18.83
CA HIS A 55 3.00 -2.72 19.05
C HIS A 55 3.50 -1.39 19.60
N SER A 56 4.42 -1.45 20.56
CA SER A 56 5.20 -0.28 20.98
C SER A 56 6.67 -0.55 20.70
N ILE A 57 7.35 0.45 20.13
CA ILE A 57 8.80 0.40 19.91
C ILE A 57 9.40 1.49 20.77
N GLN A 58 10.25 1.07 21.70
CA GLN A 58 11.01 1.94 22.60
C GLN A 58 12.49 1.60 22.44
N ALA A 59 13.26 2.54 21.92
CA ALA A 59 14.70 2.41 21.83
C ALA A 59 15.34 3.78 22.11
N SER A 60 16.35 3.79 22.97
CA SER A 60 17.19 4.96 23.21
C SER A 60 18.50 4.78 22.46
N ILE A 61 18.78 5.69 21.52
CA ILE A 61 20.00 5.67 20.73
C ILE A 61 20.92 6.77 21.29
N PRO A 62 22.12 6.44 21.78
CA PRO A 62 23.05 7.44 22.29
C PRO A 62 23.62 8.32 21.17
N ASP A 63 24.30 9.40 21.55
CA ASP A 63 25.06 10.24 20.62
C ASP A 63 26.05 9.39 19.82
N HIS A 64 26.03 9.53 18.50
CA HIS A 64 26.89 8.74 17.62
C HIS A 64 27.24 9.51 16.34
N TYR A 65 28.28 9.05 15.67
CA TYR A 65 28.61 9.49 14.32
C TYR A 65 27.92 8.56 13.31
N ASP A 66 27.07 9.14 12.48
CA ASP A 66 26.34 8.45 11.43
C ASP A 66 27.28 8.18 10.24
N GLY A 67 27.61 6.89 10.06
CA GLY A 67 28.47 6.44 8.96
C GLY A 67 27.90 6.71 7.57
N MET A 68 26.58 6.73 7.40
CA MET A 68 25.94 7.04 6.12
C MET A 68 26.05 8.53 5.79
N LYS A 69 25.90 9.41 6.78
CA LYS A 69 26.16 10.85 6.59
C LYS A 69 27.63 11.10 6.26
N LEU A 70 28.55 10.42 6.94
CA LEU A 70 29.98 10.50 6.64
C LEU A 70 30.28 10.05 5.20
N GLN A 71 29.76 8.89 4.79
CA GLN A 71 29.93 8.37 3.44
C GLN A 71 29.33 9.30 2.38
N ASN A 72 28.11 9.80 2.61
CA ASN A 72 27.47 10.74 1.70
C ASN A 72 28.29 12.02 1.54
N GLY A 73 28.76 12.60 2.65
CA GLY A 73 29.61 13.79 2.60
C GLY A 73 30.95 13.54 1.92
N LEU A 74 31.57 12.36 2.09
CA LEU A 74 32.76 11.95 1.35
C LEU A 74 32.50 11.87 -0.15
N VAL A 75 31.44 11.17 -0.57
CA VAL A 75 31.06 11.02 -1.99
C VAL A 75 30.82 12.38 -2.64
N ASN A 76 30.06 13.26 -1.98
CA ASN A 76 29.77 14.59 -2.50
C ASN A 76 31.04 15.43 -2.61
N THR A 77 31.94 15.32 -1.64
CA THR A 77 33.22 16.05 -1.66
C THR A 77 34.15 15.53 -2.75
N ILE A 78 34.17 14.22 -3.02
CA ILE A 78 34.94 13.63 -4.11
C ILE A 78 34.39 14.11 -5.45
N PHE A 79 33.07 14.17 -5.61
CA PHE A 79 32.44 14.73 -6.81
C PHE A 79 32.83 16.19 -7.02
N TYR A 80 32.75 17.01 -5.97
CA TYR A 80 33.20 18.41 -6.01
C TYR A 80 34.68 18.51 -6.40
N TYR A 81 35.56 17.78 -5.72
CA TYR A 81 37.00 17.78 -6.00
C TYR A 81 37.33 17.29 -7.41
N GLY A 82 36.62 16.27 -7.90
CA GLY A 82 36.78 15.75 -9.26
C GLY A 82 36.45 16.79 -10.33
N ALA A 83 35.53 17.70 -10.04
CA ALA A 83 35.14 18.77 -10.96
C ALA A 83 35.99 20.05 -10.81
N THR A 84 36.40 20.43 -9.60
CA THR A 84 37.06 21.71 -9.31
C THR A 84 38.57 21.61 -9.07
N GLY A 85 39.08 20.43 -8.73
CA GLY A 85 40.48 20.20 -8.36
C GLY A 85 40.90 20.83 -7.02
N GLN A 86 39.95 21.39 -6.27
CA GLN A 86 40.18 22.07 -4.99
C GLN A 86 39.37 21.38 -3.90
N LEU A 87 39.86 21.43 -2.66
CA LEU A 87 39.04 21.03 -1.52
C LEU A 87 37.98 22.10 -1.25
N PRO A 88 36.75 21.71 -0.91
CA PRO A 88 35.70 22.66 -0.55
C PRO A 88 36.03 23.35 0.77
N ALA A 89 35.61 24.60 0.93
CA ALA A 89 35.76 25.34 2.19
C ALA A 89 34.74 24.89 3.26
N GLY A 90 33.66 24.24 2.83
CA GLY A 90 32.64 23.68 3.71
C GLY A 90 31.58 22.89 2.96
N LEU A 91 30.74 22.17 3.71
CA LEU A 91 29.73 21.28 3.13
C LEU A 91 28.58 22.01 2.43
N ALA A 92 28.33 23.28 2.79
CA ALA A 92 27.32 24.09 2.13
C ALA A 92 27.66 24.29 0.64
N GLU A 93 28.94 24.56 0.35
CA GLU A 93 29.45 24.72 -1.02
C GLU A 93 29.33 23.40 -1.81
N VAL A 94 29.72 22.30 -1.19
CA VAL A 94 29.59 20.95 -1.78
C VAL A 94 28.13 20.66 -2.14
N ASN A 95 27.21 20.89 -1.21
CA ASN A 95 25.79 20.61 -1.43
C ASN A 95 25.20 21.53 -2.51
N GLN A 96 25.61 22.79 -2.56
CA GLN A 96 25.20 23.72 -3.61
C GLN A 96 25.73 23.30 -4.98
N PHE A 97 26.98 22.83 -5.05
CA PHE A 97 27.58 22.32 -6.28
C PHE A 97 26.88 21.05 -6.78
N VAL A 98 26.58 20.11 -5.88
CA VAL A 98 25.81 18.91 -6.18
C VAL A 98 24.41 19.29 -6.69
N ALA A 99 23.76 20.28 -6.08
CA ALA A 99 22.44 20.73 -6.52
C ALA A 99 22.48 21.37 -7.92
N SER A 100 23.52 22.15 -8.24
CA SER A 100 23.65 22.79 -9.56
C SER A 100 24.08 21.81 -10.67
N HIS A 101 24.76 20.72 -10.32
CA HIS A 101 25.24 19.68 -11.25
C HIS A 101 24.57 18.32 -10.99
N TYR A 102 23.29 18.34 -10.60
CA TYR A 102 22.62 17.14 -10.10
C TYR A 102 22.55 16.01 -11.15
N GLY A 103 22.42 16.34 -12.44
CA GLY A 103 22.45 15.36 -13.53
C GLY A 103 23.77 14.59 -13.60
N ASP A 104 24.90 15.30 -13.54
CA ASP A 104 26.24 14.70 -13.55
C ASP A 104 26.51 13.95 -12.25
N TYR A 105 26.02 14.48 -11.12
CA TYR A 105 26.13 13.81 -9.82
C TYR A 105 25.38 12.47 -9.79
N LEU A 106 24.18 12.40 -10.39
CA LEU A 106 23.46 11.13 -10.52
C LEU A 106 24.23 10.15 -11.41
N TYR A 107 24.78 10.61 -12.53
CA TYR A 107 25.60 9.75 -13.37
C TYR A 107 26.85 9.24 -12.63
N PHE A 108 27.51 10.12 -11.87
CA PHE A 108 28.66 9.76 -11.04
C PHE A 108 28.28 8.71 -10.00
N THR A 109 27.27 8.95 -9.18
CA THR A 109 26.87 8.04 -8.10
C THR A 109 26.33 6.71 -8.61
N ASN A 110 25.64 6.68 -9.74
CA ASN A 110 25.15 5.44 -10.35
C ASN A 110 26.28 4.52 -10.85
N ASN A 111 27.42 5.08 -11.24
CA ASN A 111 28.57 4.32 -11.72
C ASN A 111 29.64 4.10 -10.63
N LEU A 112 29.45 4.68 -9.44
CA LEU A 112 30.42 4.69 -8.36
C LEU A 112 30.39 3.38 -7.57
N THR A 113 31.51 2.66 -7.57
CA THR A 113 31.70 1.47 -6.75
C THR A 113 32.48 1.76 -5.48
N PHE A 114 32.33 0.93 -4.45
CA PHE A 114 33.12 1.05 -3.23
C PHE A 114 34.63 0.92 -3.48
N ALA A 115 35.04 0.06 -4.42
CA ALA A 115 36.45 -0.09 -4.80
C ALA A 115 37.03 1.20 -5.39
N GLN A 116 36.28 1.87 -6.27
CA GLN A 116 36.67 3.17 -6.82
C GLN A 116 36.72 4.24 -5.74
N LEU A 117 35.75 4.30 -4.84
CA LEU A 117 35.77 5.21 -3.69
C LEU A 117 37.00 5.02 -2.83
N LYS A 118 37.35 3.76 -2.50
CA LYS A 118 38.55 3.44 -1.75
C LYS A 118 39.83 3.85 -2.49
N GLN A 119 39.86 3.67 -3.81
CA GLN A 119 40.98 4.10 -4.64
C GLN A 119 41.12 5.63 -4.67
N TYR A 120 40.01 6.36 -4.85
CA TYR A 120 40.00 7.82 -4.78
C TYR A 120 40.48 8.31 -3.41
N MET A 121 39.96 7.75 -2.32
CA MET A 121 40.44 8.05 -0.97
C MET A 121 41.92 7.76 -0.79
N GLY A 122 42.40 6.62 -1.29
CA GLY A 122 43.82 6.25 -1.26
C GLY A 122 44.72 7.15 -2.11
N SER A 123 44.17 7.83 -3.12
CA SER A 123 44.90 8.78 -3.95
C SER A 123 45.10 10.14 -3.29
N PHE A 124 44.27 10.49 -2.30
CA PHE A 124 44.43 11.73 -1.56
C PHE A 124 45.60 11.65 -0.57
N PRO A 125 46.47 12.67 -0.50
CA PRO A 125 47.51 12.75 0.52
C PRO A 125 46.94 12.68 1.94
N ALA A 126 47.66 12.05 2.87
CA ALA A 126 47.27 11.96 4.29
C ALA A 126 46.81 13.29 4.93
N PRO A 127 47.48 14.45 4.73
CA PRO A 127 46.99 15.71 5.30
C PRO A 127 45.64 16.15 4.73
N MET A 128 45.36 15.83 3.47
CA MET A 128 44.09 16.15 2.82
C MET A 128 42.96 15.26 3.34
N GLN A 129 43.24 13.97 3.57
CA GLN A 129 42.28 13.06 4.20
C GLN A 129 41.91 13.51 5.62
N ALA A 130 42.89 13.98 6.40
CA ALA A 130 42.66 14.49 7.75
C ALA A 130 41.79 15.76 7.74
N GLY A 131 42.06 16.70 6.83
CA GLY A 131 41.23 17.90 6.67
C GLY A 131 39.80 17.59 6.26
N LEU A 132 39.62 16.64 5.34
CA LEU A 132 38.30 16.16 4.91
C LEU A 132 37.53 15.53 6.07
N MET A 133 38.17 14.66 6.85
CA MET A 133 37.55 14.07 8.03
C MET A 133 37.19 15.15 9.06
N GLN A 134 38.06 16.13 9.30
CA GLN A 134 37.78 17.23 10.23
C GLN A 134 36.57 18.07 9.79
N MET A 135 36.38 18.27 8.49
CA MET A 135 35.21 18.95 7.93
C MET A 135 33.93 18.12 8.06
N LEU A 136 34.01 16.79 7.89
CA LEU A 136 32.84 15.90 7.83
C LEU A 136 32.37 15.42 9.20
N MET A 137 33.27 15.29 10.17
CA MET A 137 32.94 14.78 11.51
C MET A 137 31.81 15.57 12.20
N PRO A 138 31.79 16.92 12.19
CA PRO A 138 30.69 17.69 12.78
C PRO A 138 29.33 17.43 12.10
N ALA A 139 29.31 17.18 10.79
CA ALA A 139 28.08 16.91 10.05
C ALA A 139 27.60 15.46 10.19
N ALA A 140 28.52 14.52 10.45
CA ALA A 140 28.20 13.14 10.76
C ALA A 140 27.70 12.97 12.20
N TYR A 141 28.00 13.90 13.11
CA TYR A 141 27.50 13.86 14.48
C TYR A 141 25.96 13.94 14.49
N THR A 142 25.35 12.91 15.07
CA THR A 142 23.91 12.83 15.25
C THR A 142 23.64 12.75 16.74
N LYS A 143 22.88 13.73 17.23
CA LYS A 143 22.43 13.76 18.62
C LYS A 143 21.60 12.52 18.89
N GLY A 144 21.84 11.87 20.01
CA GLY A 144 21.06 10.76 20.51
C GLY A 144 19.58 11.14 20.62
N TYR A 145 18.73 10.18 20.33
CA TYR A 145 17.30 10.38 20.31
C TYR A 145 16.59 9.14 20.86
N ASP A 146 15.48 9.40 21.51
CA ASP A 146 14.58 8.36 21.98
C ASP A 146 13.51 8.13 20.92
N VAL A 147 13.48 6.93 20.35
CA VAL A 147 12.36 6.49 19.52
C VAL A 147 11.30 5.96 20.45
N ASN A 148 10.26 6.77 20.65
CA ASN A 148 9.04 6.37 21.34
C ASN A 148 7.91 6.33 20.32
N ASN A 149 7.71 5.18 19.67
CA ASN A 149 6.48 4.95 18.94
C ASN A 149 5.51 4.23 19.88
N SER A 150 4.70 5.02 20.59
CA SER A 150 3.84 4.51 21.64
C SER A 150 2.69 3.65 21.12
N LEU A 151 2.30 3.79 19.85
CA LEU A 151 1.06 3.22 19.32
C LEU A 151 1.18 2.92 17.82
N LEU A 152 1.77 1.77 17.47
CA LEU A 152 1.60 1.18 16.14
C LEU A 152 0.35 0.30 16.15
N TYR A 153 -0.74 0.84 15.61
CA TYR A 153 -1.99 0.09 15.42
C TYR A 153 -1.96 -0.64 14.09
N THR A 154 -1.85 -1.97 14.13
CA THR A 154 -2.04 -2.80 12.93
C THR A 154 -3.38 -3.50 13.01
N ASN A 155 -4.28 -3.14 12.10
CA ASN A 155 -5.59 -3.77 11.95
C ASN A 155 -5.58 -4.64 10.70
N ARG A 156 -5.92 -5.92 10.84
CA ARG A 156 -6.12 -6.82 9.71
C ARG A 156 -7.52 -7.39 9.76
N LEU A 157 -8.33 -7.01 8.78
CA LEU A 157 -9.64 -7.59 8.52
C LEU A 157 -9.54 -8.59 7.37
N ARG A 158 -9.94 -9.84 7.61
CA ARG A 158 -10.19 -10.83 6.57
C ARG A 158 -11.68 -11.09 6.50
N LEU A 159 -12.25 -11.03 5.30
CA LEU A 159 -13.64 -11.41 5.03
C LEU A 159 -13.61 -12.61 4.09
N ASN A 160 -14.28 -13.69 4.47
CA ASN A 160 -14.50 -14.87 3.64
C ASN A 160 -15.97 -14.91 3.24
N PHE A 161 -16.19 -15.28 1.98
CA PHE A 161 -17.51 -15.42 1.39
C PHE A 161 -17.60 -16.84 0.85
N ASP A 162 -18.28 -17.71 1.58
CA ASP A 162 -18.47 -19.10 1.19
C ASP A 162 -19.88 -19.26 0.60
N ALA A 163 -20.00 -19.99 -0.50
CA ALA A 163 -21.30 -20.33 -1.09
C ALA A 163 -21.46 -21.84 -1.17
N ASP A 164 -22.52 -22.40 -0.57
CA ASP A 164 -22.81 -23.83 -0.67
C ASP A 164 -23.22 -24.20 -2.11
N VAL A 165 -22.30 -24.77 -2.88
CA VAL A 165 -22.56 -25.27 -4.24
C VAL A 165 -23.43 -26.53 -4.14
N ALA A 166 -24.43 -26.66 -5.03
CA ALA A 166 -25.27 -27.85 -5.09
C ALA A 166 -24.42 -29.10 -5.40
N ASP A 167 -24.77 -30.26 -4.83
CA ASP A 167 -24.01 -31.53 -4.93
C ASP A 167 -23.74 -32.01 -6.38
N ASN A 168 -24.42 -31.42 -7.36
CA ASN A 168 -24.29 -31.72 -8.79
C ASN A 168 -23.33 -30.79 -9.55
N VAL A 169 -22.64 -29.86 -8.90
CA VAL A 169 -21.66 -28.97 -9.54
C VAL A 169 -20.31 -29.06 -8.83
N LYS A 170 -19.31 -29.62 -9.51
CA LYS A 170 -17.90 -29.62 -9.07
C LYS A 170 -17.21 -28.37 -9.61
N PHE A 171 -16.72 -27.51 -8.71
CA PHE A 171 -15.76 -26.47 -9.08
C PHE A 171 -14.38 -27.11 -9.28
N ALA A 172 -13.81 -26.95 -10.48
CA ALA A 172 -12.39 -27.15 -10.73
C ALA A 172 -11.74 -25.77 -10.83
N GLY A 173 -11.06 -25.35 -9.77
CA GLY A 173 -10.37 -24.06 -9.65
C GLY A 173 -9.48 -24.07 -8.42
#